data_AF-A0A7V2ALF9-F1
#
_entry.id   AF-A0A7V2ALF9-F1
#
_cell.length_a   1.000
_cell.length_b   1.000
_cell.length_c   1.000
_cell.angle_alpha   90.00
_cell.angle_beta   90.00
_cell.angle_gamma   90.00
#
_symmetry.space_group_name_H-M   'P 1'
#
loop_
_entity.id
_entity.type
_entity.pdbx_description
1 polymer ?
#
loop_
_entity_poly.entity_id
_entity_poly.type
_entity_poly.pdbx_seq_one_letter_code
_entity_poly.pdbx_strand_id
1 'polypeptide(L)'
;MWFLISLHMAAGQKHPCWHLWSLPSRQIAGSKPENICRQFHKSDQMSETNTSSQSVKLLAKLGLAIVLIMLLWPLRGDAAEAVSFNTTTTAPLATKDQDGFQDEILIEVFRRQGRKVITRYLPGERSLINLNKGVDDGTVVRIAGLEKTYTNFRIVPEAVLDFEFVAFTLDQAVVINNWADLKPYSVSFVNGWKIYEKNVQGVKQIVRVRDQVQLFQLLAAKRTDIVLYEKWSGLYEIKKLGLKNVRAHPLATRAMYMYLHKKNEAMIPDLTAALKSMKSDGTI
;
A
#
# COMPACT_ATOMS: atom_id res chain seq x y z
N MET A 1 -37.76 44.91 -8.25
CA MET A 1 -36.48 45.41 -7.71
C MET A 1 -35.66 45.97 -8.87
N TRP A 2 -35.27 47.25 -8.93
CA TRP A 2 -34.38 47.99 -8.01
C TRP A 2 -33.03 47.27 -7.85
N PHE A 3 -31.84 47.78 -8.20
CA PHE A 3 -31.34 49.08 -8.72
C PHE A 3 -30.15 48.74 -9.70
N LEU A 4 -29.91 49.37 -10.86
CA LEU A 4 -29.27 50.70 -11.10
C LEU A 4 -27.80 50.75 -10.57
N ILE A 5 -26.74 51.25 -11.25
CA ILE A 5 -26.59 52.29 -12.31
C ILE A 5 -25.41 51.99 -13.27
N SER A 6 -25.46 52.50 -14.51
CA SER A 6 -24.37 52.51 -15.51
C SER A 6 -23.62 53.85 -15.62
N LEU A 7 -22.47 53.83 -16.33
CA LEU A 7 -21.93 54.93 -17.16
C LEU A 7 -21.35 56.19 -16.48
N HIS A 8 -20.05 56.49 -16.74
CA HIS A 8 -19.64 57.51 -17.73
C HIS A 8 -18.11 57.68 -17.86
N MET A 9 -17.65 57.93 -19.09
CA MET A 9 -16.46 58.74 -19.37
C MET A 9 -16.89 60.19 -19.62
N ALA A 10 -16.11 61.19 -19.19
CA ALA A 10 -15.83 62.44 -19.92
C ALA A 10 -14.83 63.34 -19.16
N ALA A 11 -14.18 64.26 -19.87
CA ALA A 11 -13.11 65.14 -19.36
C ALA A 11 -13.59 66.56 -18.97
N GLY A 12 -12.76 67.32 -18.24
CA GLY A 12 -12.97 68.76 -17.99
C GLY A 12 -11.80 69.46 -17.29
N GLN A 13 -11.32 70.58 -17.85
CA GLN A 13 -10.24 71.43 -17.30
C GLN A 13 -10.78 72.49 -16.31
N LYS A 14 -9.92 72.99 -15.38
CA LYS A 14 -9.55 74.43 -15.21
C LYS A 14 -8.70 74.71 -13.95
N HIS A 15 -7.75 75.66 -14.08
CA HIS A 15 -7.04 76.39 -13.00
C HIS A 15 -7.85 77.66 -12.59
N PRO A 16 -7.60 78.37 -11.44
CA PRO A 16 -6.43 79.27 -11.24
C PRO A 16 -5.89 79.45 -9.78
N CYS A 17 -4.79 80.20 -9.66
CA CYS A 17 -4.01 80.43 -8.42
C CYS A 17 -4.40 81.69 -7.62
N TRP A 18 -4.29 81.61 -6.28
CA TRP A 18 -4.20 82.70 -5.27
C TRP A 18 -3.34 82.15 -4.09
N HIS A 19 -2.56 82.88 -3.27
CA HIS A 19 -2.25 84.32 -3.17
C HIS A 19 -0.89 84.58 -2.45
N LEU A 20 -0.35 85.80 -2.58
CA LEU A 20 0.59 86.58 -1.74
C LEU A 20 1.85 86.00 -1.01
N TRP A 21 2.97 86.73 -1.20
CA TRP A 21 4.07 86.93 -0.24
C TRP A 21 4.32 88.45 -0.10
N SER A 22 4.86 88.91 1.04
CA SER A 22 5.05 90.35 1.33
C SER A 22 6.46 90.71 1.81
N LEU A 23 7.18 91.49 0.99
CA LEU A 23 8.36 92.34 1.34
C LEU A 23 9.64 91.62 1.85
N PRO A 24 10.80 92.31 1.89
CA PRO A 24 11.43 93.02 0.76
C PRO A 24 12.91 92.59 0.57
N SER A 25 13.42 92.64 -0.66
CA SER A 25 14.85 92.41 -0.94
C SER A 25 15.57 93.66 -1.45
N ARG A 26 16.79 93.89 -0.92
CA ARG A 26 17.78 94.78 -1.55
C ARG A 26 18.27 94.17 -2.87
N GLN A 27 18.75 95.04 -3.74
CA GLN A 27 19.25 94.73 -5.09
C GLN A 27 20.26 93.57 -5.14
N ILE A 28 20.18 92.76 -6.21
CA ILE A 28 21.28 92.50 -7.14
C ILE A 28 20.68 92.05 -8.49
N ALA A 29 21.41 92.28 -9.58
CA ALA A 29 20.89 92.31 -10.94
C ALA A 29 20.65 90.94 -11.61
N GLY A 30 19.74 90.93 -12.58
CA GLY A 30 20.02 90.32 -13.89
C GLY A 30 19.72 88.83 -14.10
N SER A 31 18.44 88.45 -14.15
CA SER A 31 17.97 87.37 -15.05
C SER A 31 16.45 87.42 -15.26
N LYS A 32 15.95 86.94 -16.40
CA LYS A 32 14.51 86.93 -16.75
C LYS A 32 13.75 85.85 -15.96
N PRO A 33 12.53 86.12 -15.44
CA PRO A 33 11.84 85.24 -14.48
C PRO A 33 11.02 84.07 -15.10
N GLU A 34 11.29 83.63 -16.33
CA GLU A 34 10.43 82.63 -17.01
C GLU A 34 10.85 81.16 -16.87
N ASN A 35 12.06 80.86 -16.37
CA ASN A 35 12.62 79.50 -16.44
C ASN A 35 12.57 78.65 -15.16
N ILE A 36 12.21 79.21 -14.00
CA ILE A 36 12.32 78.47 -12.71
C ILE A 36 11.11 77.56 -12.44
N CYS A 37 9.89 77.99 -12.75
CA CYS A 37 8.68 77.16 -12.53
C CYS A 37 8.56 75.94 -13.47
N ARG A 38 9.30 75.90 -14.58
CA ARG A 38 9.27 74.77 -15.54
C ARG A 38 10.14 73.57 -15.13
N GLN A 39 11.04 73.73 -14.15
CA GLN A 39 11.97 72.67 -13.77
C GLN A 39 11.44 71.80 -12.62
N PHE A 40 10.88 72.40 -11.57
CA PHE A 40 10.30 71.64 -10.45
C PHE A 40 9.07 70.81 -10.84
N HIS A 41 8.17 71.34 -11.67
CA HIS A 41 6.98 70.58 -12.07
C HIS A 41 7.29 69.35 -12.94
N LYS A 42 8.50 69.27 -13.50
CA LYS A 42 8.96 68.20 -14.39
C LYS A 42 9.81 67.13 -13.68
N SER A 43 10.39 67.43 -12.51
CA SER A 43 11.08 66.43 -11.67
C SER A 43 10.08 65.54 -10.94
N ASP A 44 9.06 66.12 -10.32
CA ASP A 44 8.16 65.38 -9.42
C ASP A 44 7.24 64.43 -10.21
N GLN A 45 6.63 64.89 -11.31
CA GLN A 45 5.81 64.01 -12.15
C GLN A 45 6.59 62.87 -12.83
N MET A 46 7.91 63.04 -13.04
CA MET A 46 8.74 61.99 -13.65
C MET A 46 9.27 60.98 -12.60
N SER A 47 9.23 61.33 -11.32
CA SER A 47 9.53 60.45 -10.18
C SER A 47 8.35 59.52 -9.86
N GLU A 48 7.14 60.07 -9.72
CA GLU A 48 5.95 59.29 -9.28
C GLU A 48 5.48 58.28 -10.34
N THR A 49 5.46 58.67 -11.62
CA THR A 49 4.98 57.81 -12.72
C THR A 49 5.88 56.60 -12.98
N ASN A 50 7.20 56.73 -12.78
CA ASN A 50 8.15 55.64 -12.99
C ASN A 50 8.05 54.60 -11.86
N THR A 51 7.91 55.06 -10.61
CA THR A 51 7.84 54.23 -9.40
C THR A 51 6.57 53.36 -9.35
N SER A 52 5.44 53.91 -9.80
CA SER A 52 4.18 53.17 -10.01
C SER A 52 4.34 52.05 -11.06
N SER A 53 4.88 52.38 -12.24
CA SER A 53 5.08 51.41 -13.33
C SER A 53 6.03 50.28 -12.95
N GLN A 54 7.10 50.55 -12.19
CA GLN A 54 8.01 49.49 -11.73
C GLN A 54 7.36 48.58 -10.68
N SER A 55 6.63 49.14 -9.71
CA SER A 55 5.92 48.36 -8.68
C SER A 55 4.92 47.37 -9.28
N VAL A 56 4.10 47.81 -10.25
CA VAL A 56 3.14 46.93 -10.94
C VAL A 56 3.84 45.83 -11.75
N LYS A 57 4.95 46.15 -12.43
CA LYS A 57 5.74 45.15 -13.18
C LYS A 57 6.45 44.16 -12.25
N LEU A 58 6.86 44.59 -11.06
CA LEU A 58 7.49 43.71 -10.06
C LEU A 58 6.46 42.76 -9.45
N LEU A 59 5.27 43.25 -9.09
CA LEU A 59 4.15 42.42 -8.60
C LEU A 59 3.67 41.42 -9.66
N ALA A 60 3.57 41.82 -10.93
CA ALA A 60 3.23 40.92 -12.03
C ALA A 60 4.29 39.81 -12.23
N LYS A 61 5.59 40.15 -12.13
CA LYS A 61 6.68 39.16 -12.19
C LYS A 61 6.69 38.22 -10.99
N LEU A 62 6.42 38.71 -9.78
CA LEU A 62 6.28 37.89 -8.58
C LEU A 62 5.08 36.94 -8.68
N GLY A 63 3.92 37.42 -9.13
CA GLY A 63 2.75 36.59 -9.39
C GLY A 63 3.02 35.50 -10.42
N LEU A 64 3.67 35.85 -11.54
CA LEU A 64 4.06 34.88 -12.57
C LEU A 64 5.07 33.83 -12.04
N ALA A 65 6.03 34.24 -11.21
CA ALA A 65 6.98 33.34 -10.58
C ALA A 65 6.30 32.39 -9.58
N ILE A 66 5.35 32.88 -8.78
CA ILE A 66 4.56 32.05 -7.85
C ILE A 66 3.71 31.03 -8.62
N VAL A 67 3.07 31.45 -9.72
CA VAL A 67 2.31 30.54 -10.60
C VAL A 67 3.24 29.50 -11.26
N LEU A 68 4.44 29.89 -11.72
CA LEU A 68 5.43 28.92 -12.21
C LEU A 68 5.88 27.95 -11.12
N ILE A 69 6.09 28.41 -9.89
CA ILE A 69 6.48 27.55 -8.75
C ILE A 69 5.35 26.59 -8.36
N MET A 70 4.09 27.01 -8.43
CA MET A 70 2.94 26.12 -8.23
C MET A 70 2.77 25.10 -9.38
N LEU A 71 3.10 25.46 -10.62
CA LEU A 71 3.11 24.56 -11.77
C LEU A 71 4.33 23.62 -11.80
N LEU A 72 5.45 24.03 -11.19
CA LEU A 72 6.67 23.24 -11.04
C LEU A 72 6.68 22.40 -9.75
N TRP A 73 5.72 22.60 -8.85
CA TRP A 73 5.47 21.63 -7.79
C TRP A 73 4.91 20.38 -8.46
N PRO A 74 5.64 19.25 -8.49
CA PRO A 74 5.03 18.03 -8.97
C PRO A 74 3.88 17.73 -8.02
N LEU A 75 2.70 17.49 -8.57
CA LEU A 75 1.71 16.64 -7.94
C LEU A 75 2.33 15.24 -7.84
N ARG A 76 3.24 15.05 -6.87
CA ARG A 76 3.56 13.76 -6.30
C ARG A 76 2.32 13.28 -5.56
N GLY A 77 1.33 12.86 -6.33
CA GLY A 77 0.62 11.67 -5.94
C GLY A 77 1.67 10.58 -5.87
N ASP A 78 2.18 10.31 -4.67
CA ASP A 78 2.85 9.05 -4.40
C ASP A 78 1.81 7.97 -4.68
N ALA A 79 1.86 7.43 -5.90
CA ALA A 79 1.23 6.17 -6.24
C ALA A 79 2.00 5.11 -5.45
N ALA A 80 1.65 5.00 -4.16
CA ALA A 80 2.33 4.15 -3.20
C ALA A 80 2.51 2.76 -3.80
N GLU A 81 3.77 2.34 -3.93
CA GLU A 81 4.12 1.09 -4.58
C GLU A 81 3.37 -0.05 -3.90
N ALA A 82 2.75 -0.93 -4.69
CA ALA A 82 1.90 -1.98 -4.15
C ALA A 82 2.74 -2.95 -3.31
N VAL A 83 2.30 -3.18 -2.07
CA VAL A 83 3.05 -3.98 -1.09
C VAL A 83 3.15 -5.42 -1.59
N SER A 84 4.38 -5.94 -1.75
CA SER A 84 4.62 -7.25 -2.36
C SER A 84 4.53 -8.37 -1.33
N PHE A 85 3.50 -9.19 -1.41
CA PHE A 85 3.28 -10.34 -0.54
C PHE A 85 3.57 -11.66 -1.26
N ASN A 86 4.10 -12.63 -0.53
CA ASN A 86 4.20 -14.01 -1.01
C ASN A 86 3.25 -14.97 -0.26
N THR A 87 2.81 -16.03 -0.94
CA THR A 87 2.02 -17.10 -0.33
C THR A 87 2.40 -18.49 -0.85
N THR A 88 2.07 -19.52 -0.08
CA THR A 88 2.26 -20.94 -0.44
C THR A 88 0.94 -21.70 -0.66
N THR A 89 -0.20 -21.02 -0.55
CA THR A 89 -1.50 -21.55 -0.92
C THR A 89 -1.78 -21.30 -2.41
N THR A 90 -2.67 -22.09 -3.00
CA THR A 90 -3.32 -21.71 -4.26
C THR A 90 -4.84 -21.91 -4.10
N ALA A 91 -5.58 -22.16 -5.18
CA ALA A 91 -7.03 -22.23 -5.14
C ALA A 91 -7.50 -23.33 -4.16
N PRO A 92 -8.53 -23.06 -3.34
CA PRO A 92 -9.47 -21.92 -3.42
C PRO A 92 -9.03 -20.70 -2.59
N LEU A 93 -7.91 -20.78 -1.87
CA LEU A 93 -7.46 -19.74 -0.95
C LEU A 93 -6.77 -18.59 -1.69
N ALA A 94 -5.90 -18.88 -2.66
CA ALA A 94 -5.23 -17.86 -3.45
C ALA A 94 -5.21 -18.20 -4.95
N THR A 95 -5.36 -17.23 -5.84
CA THR A 95 -5.42 -17.48 -7.29
C THR A 95 -4.42 -16.61 -8.04
N LYS A 96 -4.33 -16.80 -9.36
CA LYS A 96 -3.52 -15.93 -10.22
C LYS A 96 -4.15 -14.54 -10.35
N ASP A 97 -5.48 -14.48 -10.30
CA ASP A 97 -6.28 -13.28 -10.53
C ASP A 97 -6.58 -12.54 -9.21
N GLN A 98 -6.14 -13.10 -8.07
CA GLN A 98 -6.25 -12.58 -6.71
C GLN A 98 -7.69 -12.49 -6.18
N ASP A 99 -8.53 -13.44 -6.57
CA ASP A 99 -9.94 -13.61 -6.16
C ASP A 99 -10.15 -14.82 -5.21
N GLY A 100 -9.06 -15.38 -4.68
CA GLY A 100 -9.13 -16.44 -3.67
C GLY A 100 -9.51 -15.89 -2.29
N PHE A 101 -10.09 -16.74 -1.41
CA PHE A 101 -10.57 -16.30 -0.10
C PHE A 101 -9.50 -15.58 0.76
N GLN A 102 -8.25 -16.03 0.74
CA GLN A 102 -7.13 -15.37 1.43
C GLN A 102 -6.69 -14.09 0.71
N ASP A 103 -6.79 -14.03 -0.62
CA ASP A 103 -6.44 -12.83 -1.39
C ASP A 103 -7.44 -11.70 -1.10
N GLU A 104 -8.75 -11.99 -1.07
CA GLU A 104 -9.80 -11.04 -0.68
C GLU A 104 -9.58 -10.46 0.73
N ILE A 105 -9.25 -11.33 1.71
CA ILE A 105 -8.90 -10.88 3.07
C ILE A 105 -7.69 -9.93 3.02
N LEU A 106 -6.66 -10.28 2.26
CA LEU A 106 -5.44 -9.48 2.17
C LEU A 106 -5.70 -8.13 1.47
N ILE A 107 -6.46 -8.13 0.37
CA ILE A 107 -6.87 -6.95 -0.37
C ILE A 107 -7.66 -6.01 0.55
N GLU A 108 -8.65 -6.52 1.29
CA GLU A 108 -9.47 -5.71 2.19
C GLU A 108 -8.67 -5.12 3.36
N VAL A 109 -7.78 -5.91 3.99
CA VAL A 109 -6.86 -5.44 5.03
C VAL A 109 -6.02 -4.24 4.57
N PHE A 110 -5.45 -4.31 3.36
CA PHE A 110 -4.66 -3.20 2.81
C PHE A 110 -5.53 -2.05 2.27
N ARG A 111 -6.71 -2.33 1.72
CA ARG A 111 -7.67 -1.30 1.25
C ARG A 111 -8.11 -0.40 2.39
N ARG A 112 -8.36 -0.94 3.59
CA ARG A 112 -8.68 -0.16 4.81
C ARG A 112 -7.58 0.82 5.23
N GLN A 113 -6.36 0.66 4.72
CA GLN A 113 -5.20 1.55 4.94
C GLN A 113 -4.92 2.48 3.75
N GLY A 114 -5.77 2.48 2.72
CA GLY A 114 -5.51 3.21 1.46
C GLY A 114 -4.35 2.65 0.64
N ARG A 115 -3.93 1.40 0.92
CA ARG A 115 -2.80 0.73 0.24
C ARG A 115 -3.29 -0.30 -0.76
N LYS A 116 -2.45 -0.59 -1.75
CA LYS A 116 -2.61 -1.76 -2.64
C LYS A 116 -1.63 -2.85 -2.21
N VAL A 117 -2.02 -4.09 -2.40
CA VAL A 117 -1.20 -5.29 -2.16
C VAL A 117 -1.19 -6.13 -3.43
N ILE A 118 -0.10 -6.87 -3.64
CA ILE A 118 -0.02 -7.90 -4.68
C ILE A 118 0.50 -9.21 -4.07
N THR A 119 -0.23 -10.30 -4.26
CA THR A 119 0.17 -11.65 -3.83
C THR A 119 0.89 -12.37 -4.96
N ARG A 120 2.01 -13.03 -4.63
CA ARG A 120 2.75 -13.91 -5.53
C ARG A 120 2.85 -15.31 -4.94
N TYR A 121 2.46 -16.33 -5.71
CA TYR A 121 2.71 -17.71 -5.32
C TYR A 121 4.21 -18.03 -5.35
N LEU A 122 4.75 -18.50 -4.23
CA LEU A 122 6.14 -18.93 -4.12
C LEU A 122 6.22 -20.14 -3.18
N PRO A 123 6.46 -21.37 -3.69
CA PRO A 123 6.32 -22.58 -2.87
C PRO A 123 7.41 -22.75 -1.80
N GLY A 124 6.97 -23.27 -0.65
CA GLY A 124 7.82 -23.78 0.42
C GLY A 124 8.85 -22.81 0.98
N GLU A 125 10.02 -23.35 1.33
CA GLU A 125 11.13 -22.64 2.00
C GLU A 125 11.58 -21.36 1.27
N ARG A 126 11.44 -21.29 -0.06
CA ARG A 126 11.86 -20.12 -0.86
C ARG A 126 11.11 -18.85 -0.45
N SER A 127 9.82 -18.97 -0.12
CA SER A 127 9.01 -17.83 0.34
C SER A 127 9.51 -17.25 1.68
N LEU A 128 9.98 -18.12 2.58
CA LEU A 128 10.50 -17.72 3.88
C LEU A 128 11.89 -17.06 3.73
N ILE A 129 12.74 -17.63 2.87
CA ILE A 129 14.05 -17.06 2.53
C ILE A 129 13.92 -15.68 1.87
N ASN A 130 13.01 -15.53 0.90
CA ASN A 130 12.81 -14.25 0.20
C ASN A 130 12.32 -13.15 1.15
N LEU A 131 11.35 -13.46 2.00
CA LEU A 131 10.88 -12.50 3.01
C LEU A 131 12.00 -12.13 3.99
N ASN A 132 12.79 -13.11 4.45
CA ASN A 132 13.89 -12.84 5.39
C ASN A 132 15.02 -12.01 4.75
N LYS A 133 15.15 -12.03 3.42
CA LYS A 133 16.06 -11.17 2.63
C LYS A 133 15.45 -9.80 2.27
N GLY A 134 14.17 -9.56 2.58
CA GLY A 134 13.46 -8.32 2.24
C GLY A 134 13.06 -8.18 0.76
N VAL A 135 13.13 -9.28 -0.01
CA VAL A 135 12.71 -9.34 -1.42
C VAL A 135 11.19 -9.18 -1.53
N ASP A 136 10.46 -9.83 -0.63
CA ASP A 136 9.03 -9.59 -0.41
C ASP A 136 8.86 -8.70 0.84
N ASP A 137 7.76 -7.96 0.87
CA ASP A 137 7.39 -7.08 1.98
C ASP A 137 6.72 -7.82 3.13
N GLY A 138 5.97 -8.88 2.78
CA GLY A 138 5.29 -9.76 3.71
C GLY A 138 4.99 -11.15 3.16
N THR A 139 4.47 -12.00 4.04
CA THR A 139 3.87 -13.30 3.71
C THR A 139 2.60 -13.48 4.52
N VAL A 140 1.63 -14.18 3.94
CA VAL A 140 0.35 -14.49 4.57
C VAL A 140 0.26 -15.98 4.92
N VAL A 141 -0.68 -16.33 5.81
CA VAL A 141 -0.97 -17.69 6.30
C VAL A 141 0.23 -18.50 6.80
N ARG A 142 0.92 -18.00 7.84
CA ARG A 142 1.98 -18.74 8.54
C ARG A 142 1.62 -19.09 9.98
N ILE A 143 2.09 -20.22 10.47
CA ILE A 143 2.05 -20.51 11.91
C ILE A 143 2.90 -19.49 12.68
N ALA A 144 2.52 -19.18 13.92
CA ALA A 144 3.34 -18.35 14.81
C ALA A 144 4.69 -19.02 15.18
N GLY A 145 5.67 -18.23 15.59
CA GLY A 145 6.98 -18.70 16.05
C GLY A 145 8.11 -18.66 15.01
N LEU A 146 7.84 -18.26 13.76
CA LEU A 146 8.85 -18.26 12.69
C LEU A 146 9.95 -17.21 12.89
N GLU A 147 9.67 -16.12 13.62
CA GLU A 147 10.62 -15.07 13.97
C GLU A 147 11.82 -15.57 14.79
N LYS A 148 11.70 -16.75 15.44
CA LYS A 148 12.79 -17.44 16.13
C LYS A 148 13.83 -18.05 15.19
N THR A 149 13.49 -18.26 13.92
CA THR A 149 14.36 -18.84 12.89
C THR A 149 14.71 -17.81 11.82
N TYR A 150 13.76 -16.95 11.44
CA TYR A 150 13.94 -15.89 10.43
C TYR A 150 13.96 -14.53 11.14
N THR A 151 15.15 -14.06 11.53
CA THR A 151 15.35 -12.90 12.43
C THR A 151 14.82 -11.56 11.90
N ASN A 152 14.62 -11.45 10.59
CA ASN A 152 14.03 -10.26 9.98
C ASN A 152 12.49 -10.31 9.87
N PHE A 153 11.84 -11.36 10.37
CA PHE A 153 10.38 -11.45 10.41
C PHE A 153 9.81 -10.60 11.55
N ARG A 154 8.60 -10.07 11.32
CA ARG A 154 7.73 -9.47 12.34
C ARG A 154 6.32 -9.98 12.15
N ILE A 155 5.73 -10.57 13.19
CA ILE A 155 4.36 -11.07 13.15
C ILE A 155 3.37 -9.91 13.30
N VAL A 156 2.27 -9.94 12.55
CA VAL A 156 1.08 -9.13 12.88
C VAL A 156 0.32 -9.88 13.97
N PRO A 157 0.15 -9.31 15.18
CA PRO A 157 -0.41 -10.01 16.35
C PRO A 157 -1.95 -10.15 16.30
N GLU A 158 -2.49 -10.44 15.11
CA GLU A 158 -3.89 -10.80 14.87
C GLU A 158 -3.92 -11.93 13.84
N ALA A 159 -4.70 -12.98 14.10
CA ALA A 159 -4.78 -14.12 13.19
C ALA A 159 -5.60 -13.73 11.94
N VAL A 160 -5.14 -14.13 10.76
CA VAL A 160 -5.86 -13.91 9.49
C VAL A 160 -7.06 -14.86 9.41
N LEU A 161 -6.82 -16.15 9.72
CA LEU A 161 -7.79 -17.25 9.66
C LEU A 161 -7.20 -18.48 10.39
N ASP A 162 -8.00 -19.52 10.58
CA ASP A 162 -7.53 -20.84 11.04
C ASP A 162 -7.36 -21.82 9.86
N PHE A 163 -6.30 -22.63 9.90
CA PHE A 163 -6.14 -23.79 9.02
C PHE A 163 -6.39 -25.10 9.77
N GLU A 164 -7.22 -25.94 9.16
CA GLU A 164 -7.32 -27.36 9.48
C GLU A 164 -6.31 -28.14 8.64
N PHE A 165 -5.36 -28.79 9.32
CA PHE A 165 -4.35 -29.67 8.72
C PHE A 165 -4.88 -31.11 8.75
N VAL A 166 -4.88 -31.76 7.58
CA VAL A 166 -5.66 -32.99 7.32
C VAL A 166 -4.81 -34.05 6.63
N ALA A 167 -4.98 -35.30 7.07
CA ALA A 167 -4.53 -36.49 6.33
C ALA A 167 -5.63 -36.94 5.36
N PHE A 168 -5.30 -37.04 4.08
CA PHE A 168 -6.16 -37.52 3.00
C PHE A 168 -5.74 -38.94 2.58
N THR A 169 -6.71 -39.87 2.53
CA THR A 169 -6.47 -41.30 2.26
C THR A 169 -7.49 -41.84 1.26
N LEU A 170 -7.09 -42.81 0.42
CA LEU A 170 -8.02 -43.51 -0.49
C LEU A 170 -8.57 -44.82 0.10
N ASP A 171 -7.80 -45.50 0.95
CA ASP A 171 -8.25 -46.70 1.63
C ASP A 171 -9.27 -46.33 2.71
N GLN A 172 -10.42 -47.00 2.68
CA GLN A 172 -11.51 -46.79 3.63
C GLN A 172 -11.23 -47.44 4.99
N ALA A 173 -10.37 -48.46 5.04
CA ALA A 173 -9.96 -49.12 6.28
C ALA A 173 -8.99 -48.26 7.12
N VAL A 174 -8.31 -47.29 6.49
CA VAL A 174 -7.37 -46.39 7.19
C VAL A 174 -8.14 -45.39 8.04
N VAL A 175 -7.79 -45.32 9.33
CA VAL A 175 -8.28 -44.36 10.31
C VAL A 175 -7.09 -43.69 10.97
N ILE A 176 -7.06 -42.35 10.95
CA ILE A 176 -5.97 -41.54 11.52
C ILE A 176 -6.61 -40.58 12.53
N ASN A 177 -6.31 -40.73 13.82
CA ASN A 177 -6.83 -39.86 14.87
C ASN A 177 -5.75 -38.87 15.36
N ASN A 178 -4.48 -39.19 15.14
CA ASN A 178 -3.34 -38.40 15.60
C ASN A 178 -2.08 -38.67 14.75
N TRP A 179 -1.01 -37.91 15.02
CA TRP A 179 0.26 -37.99 14.29
C TRP A 179 1.00 -39.33 14.38
N ALA A 180 0.83 -40.09 15.47
CA ALA A 180 1.48 -41.39 15.64
C ALA A 180 0.82 -42.49 14.79
N ASP A 181 -0.48 -42.35 14.48
CA ASP A 181 -1.21 -43.28 13.60
C ASP A 181 -0.69 -43.25 12.16
N LEU A 182 0.11 -42.24 11.78
CA LEU A 182 0.78 -42.15 10.48
C LEU A 182 1.93 -43.17 10.30
N LYS A 183 2.45 -43.75 11.39
CA LYS A 183 3.68 -44.56 11.38
C LYS A 183 3.72 -45.74 10.38
N PRO A 184 2.69 -46.58 10.22
CA PRO A 184 2.78 -47.74 9.33
C PRO A 184 2.66 -47.38 7.84
N TYR A 185 2.42 -46.10 7.51
CA TYR A 185 2.05 -45.65 6.16
C TYR A 185 3.16 -44.88 5.45
N SER A 186 3.10 -44.87 4.12
CA SER A 186 3.84 -43.91 3.29
C SER A 186 3.08 -42.57 3.25
N VAL A 187 3.77 -41.51 3.66
CA VAL A 187 3.19 -40.19 3.90
C VAL A 187 3.86 -39.16 3.02
N SER A 188 3.06 -38.31 2.38
CA SER A 188 3.55 -37.25 1.50
C SER A 188 3.03 -35.87 1.89
N PHE A 189 3.86 -34.84 1.66
CA PHE A 189 3.51 -33.43 1.90
C PHE A 189 4.42 -32.47 1.11
N VAL A 190 3.99 -31.21 0.97
CA VAL A 190 4.78 -30.16 0.30
C VAL A 190 5.93 -29.68 1.19
N ASN A 191 7.13 -29.53 0.61
CA ASN A 191 8.29 -28.96 1.31
C ASN A 191 8.01 -27.56 1.89
N GLY A 192 8.61 -27.25 3.05
CA GLY A 192 8.45 -25.98 3.76
C GLY A 192 7.23 -25.90 4.68
N TRP A 193 6.34 -26.91 4.68
CA TRP A 193 5.20 -26.96 5.60
C TRP A 193 5.65 -27.38 7.01
N LYS A 194 6.09 -26.39 7.80
CA LYS A 194 6.76 -26.57 9.09
C LYS A 194 6.02 -27.45 10.10
N ILE A 195 4.68 -27.46 10.08
CA ILE A 195 3.89 -28.37 10.93
C ILE A 195 4.06 -29.84 10.54
N TYR A 196 4.12 -30.15 9.24
CA TYR A 196 4.36 -31.51 8.75
C TYR A 196 5.83 -31.91 8.91
N GLU A 197 6.77 -31.01 8.60
CA GLU A 197 8.20 -31.23 8.83
C GLU A 197 8.53 -31.53 10.29
N LYS A 198 7.81 -30.93 11.25
CA LYS A 198 8.01 -31.15 12.69
C LYS A 198 7.38 -32.45 13.19
N ASN A 199 6.13 -32.74 12.82
CA ASN A 199 5.33 -33.81 13.46
C ASN A 199 5.40 -35.17 12.74
N VAL A 200 5.75 -35.23 11.45
CA VAL A 200 5.82 -36.50 10.71
C VAL A 200 7.16 -37.20 10.97
N GLN A 201 7.17 -38.17 11.88
CA GLN A 201 8.36 -38.90 12.31
C GLN A 201 8.11 -40.40 12.41
N GLY A 202 9.11 -41.21 12.07
CA GLY A 202 9.06 -42.67 12.19
C GLY A 202 8.01 -43.36 11.29
N VAL A 203 7.61 -42.72 10.19
CA VAL A 203 6.69 -43.28 9.20
C VAL A 203 7.43 -44.19 8.21
N LYS A 204 6.73 -45.19 7.65
CA LYS A 204 7.28 -46.19 6.71
C LYS A 204 8.05 -45.55 5.54
N GLN A 205 7.56 -44.44 5.01
CA GLN A 205 8.26 -43.64 4.00
C GLN A 205 7.77 -42.19 4.02
N ILE A 206 8.66 -41.21 3.84
CA ILE A 206 8.29 -39.80 3.64
C ILE A 206 8.58 -39.41 2.19
N VAL A 207 7.57 -38.93 1.45
CA VAL A 207 7.72 -38.39 0.09
C VAL A 207 7.44 -36.88 0.10
N ARG A 208 8.50 -36.07 -0.02
CA ARG A 208 8.39 -34.61 -0.06
C ARG A 208 8.29 -34.11 -1.49
N VAL A 209 7.25 -33.33 -1.79
CA VAL A 209 6.96 -32.79 -3.12
C VAL A 209 7.13 -31.27 -3.20
N ARG A 210 7.13 -30.72 -4.41
CA ARG A 210 7.32 -29.27 -4.64
C ARG A 210 6.04 -28.45 -4.52
N ASP A 211 4.90 -29.06 -4.85
CA ASP A 211 3.59 -28.41 -4.92
C ASP A 211 2.46 -29.41 -4.66
N GLN A 212 1.24 -28.87 -4.55
CA GLN A 212 0.00 -29.64 -4.29
C GLN A 212 -0.47 -30.49 -5.47
N VAL A 213 -0.14 -30.12 -6.72
CA VAL A 213 -0.59 -30.86 -7.90
C VAL A 213 0.16 -32.19 -7.95
N GLN A 214 1.48 -32.15 -7.77
CA GLN A 214 2.29 -33.34 -7.59
C GLN A 214 1.85 -34.17 -6.38
N LEU A 215 1.45 -33.51 -5.28
CA LEU A 215 0.99 -34.17 -4.05
C LEU A 215 -0.24 -35.07 -4.29
N PHE A 216 -1.32 -34.50 -4.84
CA PHE A 216 -2.56 -35.26 -5.08
C PHE A 216 -2.45 -36.21 -6.28
N GLN A 217 -1.54 -35.97 -7.23
CA GLN A 217 -1.18 -36.97 -8.26
C GLN A 217 -0.55 -38.24 -7.66
N LEU A 218 0.27 -38.14 -6.60
CA LEU A 218 0.81 -39.31 -5.92
C LEU A 218 -0.29 -40.14 -5.25
N LEU A 219 -1.26 -39.48 -4.61
CA LEU A 219 -2.43 -40.14 -4.02
C LEU A 219 -3.27 -40.83 -5.10
N ALA A 220 -3.62 -40.10 -6.17
CA ALA A 220 -4.38 -40.63 -7.31
C ALA A 220 -3.73 -41.87 -7.94
N ALA A 221 -2.40 -41.85 -8.08
CA ALA A 221 -1.61 -42.96 -8.62
C ALA A 221 -1.30 -44.07 -7.60
N LYS A 222 -1.84 -44.00 -6.37
CA LYS A 222 -1.57 -44.91 -5.25
C LYS A 222 -0.07 -45.11 -4.96
N ARG A 223 0.72 -44.05 -5.15
CA ARG A 223 2.18 -44.00 -4.88
C ARG A 223 2.52 -43.53 -3.47
N THR A 224 1.50 -43.19 -2.68
CA THR A 224 1.57 -42.82 -1.27
C THR A 224 0.25 -43.25 -0.64
N ASP A 225 0.28 -43.73 0.60
CA ASP A 225 -0.93 -44.15 1.32
C ASP A 225 -1.69 -42.93 1.85
N ILE A 226 -0.95 -41.91 2.29
CA ILE A 226 -1.46 -40.68 2.89
C ILE A 226 -0.84 -39.44 2.23
N VAL A 227 -1.70 -38.44 1.96
CA VAL A 227 -1.31 -37.05 1.65
C VAL A 227 -1.64 -36.17 2.85
N LEU A 228 -0.73 -35.29 3.28
CA LEU A 228 -1.02 -34.27 4.29
C LEU A 228 -1.11 -32.88 3.65
N TYR A 229 -2.25 -32.21 3.81
CA TYR A 229 -2.46 -30.86 3.27
C TYR A 229 -3.48 -30.04 4.08
N GLU A 230 -3.62 -28.76 3.77
CA GLU A 230 -4.71 -27.94 4.32
C GLU A 230 -6.05 -28.42 3.75
N LYS A 231 -7.09 -28.41 4.58
CA LYS A 231 -8.41 -28.98 4.31
C LYS A 231 -9.05 -28.46 3.01
N TRP A 232 -9.26 -27.16 2.87
CA TRP A 232 -10.00 -26.57 1.75
C TRP A 232 -9.24 -26.71 0.43
N SER A 233 -7.93 -26.46 0.46
CA SER A 233 -7.04 -26.63 -0.68
C SER A 233 -6.95 -28.10 -1.10
N GLY A 234 -6.96 -29.04 -0.15
CA GLY A 234 -7.00 -30.47 -0.43
C GLY A 234 -8.33 -30.94 -1.02
N LEU A 235 -9.46 -30.50 -0.46
CA LEU A 235 -10.80 -30.77 -1.00
C LEU A 235 -10.97 -30.21 -2.42
N TYR A 236 -10.39 -29.05 -2.71
CA TYR A 236 -10.35 -28.46 -4.04
C TYR A 236 -9.58 -29.32 -5.05
N GLU A 237 -8.35 -29.77 -4.71
CA GLU A 237 -7.59 -30.66 -5.61
C GLU A 237 -8.28 -32.02 -5.80
N ILE A 238 -8.90 -32.58 -4.75
CA ILE A 238 -9.73 -33.81 -4.84
C ILE A 238 -10.86 -33.63 -5.85
N LYS A 239 -11.62 -32.52 -5.76
CA LYS A 239 -12.71 -32.19 -6.68
C LYS A 239 -12.20 -32.00 -8.12
N LYS A 240 -11.12 -31.23 -8.29
CA LYS A 240 -10.49 -30.89 -9.57
C LYS A 240 -9.91 -32.10 -10.31
N LEU A 241 -9.31 -33.04 -9.58
CA LEU A 241 -8.81 -34.32 -10.12
C LEU A 241 -9.91 -35.39 -10.25
N GLY A 242 -11.15 -35.09 -9.86
CA GLY A 242 -12.27 -36.03 -9.92
C GLY A 242 -12.16 -37.23 -8.98
N LEU A 243 -11.26 -37.18 -7.98
CA LEU A 243 -10.99 -38.30 -7.09
C LEU A 243 -12.23 -38.68 -6.28
N LYS A 244 -12.45 -39.99 -6.14
CA LYS A 244 -13.57 -40.58 -5.41
C LYS A 244 -13.04 -41.34 -4.19
N ASN A 245 -13.89 -41.51 -3.20
CA ASN A 245 -13.60 -42.26 -1.97
C ASN A 245 -12.38 -41.72 -1.19
N VAL A 246 -12.10 -40.42 -1.27
CA VAL A 246 -11.05 -39.82 -0.44
C VAL A 246 -11.62 -39.52 0.95
N ARG A 247 -11.04 -40.11 1.99
CA ARG A 247 -11.34 -39.76 3.39
C ARG A 247 -10.41 -38.65 3.87
N ALA A 248 -10.95 -37.71 4.63
CA ALA A 248 -10.22 -36.64 5.29
C ALA A 248 -10.21 -36.88 6.81
N HIS A 249 -9.03 -36.92 7.41
CA HIS A 249 -8.82 -37.14 8.83
C HIS A 249 -8.11 -35.92 9.45
N PRO A 250 -8.78 -35.13 10.32
CA PRO A 250 -8.16 -33.95 10.95
C PRO A 250 -6.99 -34.31 11.87
N LEU A 251 -5.90 -33.53 11.81
CA LEU A 251 -4.70 -33.71 12.64
C LEU A 251 -4.40 -32.54 13.57
N ALA A 252 -4.74 -31.31 13.15
CA ALA A 252 -4.56 -30.10 13.94
C ALA A 252 -5.33 -28.92 13.34
N THR A 253 -5.82 -28.01 14.18
CA THR A 253 -6.22 -26.65 13.78
C THR A 253 -5.20 -25.65 14.30
N ARG A 254 -4.79 -24.65 13.49
CA ARG A 254 -3.90 -23.56 13.95
C ARG A 254 -4.33 -22.21 13.37
N ALA A 255 -4.24 -21.20 14.21
CA ALA A 255 -4.24 -19.80 13.79
C ALA A 255 -3.07 -19.51 12.85
N MET A 256 -3.39 -18.86 11.75
CA MET A 256 -2.48 -18.49 10.68
C MET A 256 -2.34 -16.98 10.63
N TYR A 257 -1.11 -16.49 10.62
CA TYR A 257 -0.75 -15.10 10.79
C TYR A 257 -0.12 -14.51 9.54
N MET A 258 -0.18 -13.19 9.45
CA MET A 258 0.62 -12.37 8.56
C MET A 258 1.99 -12.11 9.19
N TYR A 259 3.03 -12.14 8.37
CA TYR A 259 4.38 -11.71 8.73
C TYR A 259 4.89 -10.67 7.74
N LEU A 260 5.62 -9.67 8.25
CA LEU A 260 6.31 -8.67 7.47
C LEU A 260 7.83 -8.84 7.58
N HIS A 261 8.57 -8.30 6.61
CA HIS A 261 9.99 -8.01 6.80
C HIS A 261 10.13 -6.79 7.74
N LYS A 262 11.16 -6.78 8.61
CA LYS A 262 11.40 -5.71 9.60
C LYS A 262 11.42 -4.29 9.02
N LYS A 263 11.79 -4.11 7.74
CA LYS A 263 11.74 -2.81 7.03
C LYS A 263 10.33 -2.18 7.01
N ASN A 264 9.30 -3.02 7.18
CA ASN A 264 7.89 -2.70 7.08
C ASN A 264 7.17 -2.75 8.44
N GLU A 265 7.90 -2.88 9.56
CA GLU A 265 7.32 -3.11 10.89
C GLU A 265 6.40 -1.98 11.40
N ALA A 266 6.56 -0.77 10.85
CA ALA A 266 5.67 0.36 11.08
C ALA A 266 4.21 0.12 10.63
N MET A 267 3.94 -0.82 9.70
CA MET A 267 2.57 -1.15 9.27
C MET A 267 1.81 -2.08 10.24
N ILE A 268 2.50 -2.67 11.23
CA ILE A 268 1.90 -3.70 12.11
C ILE A 268 0.68 -3.19 12.90
N PRO A 269 0.69 -1.98 13.51
CA PRO A 269 -0.47 -1.47 14.24
C PRO A 269 -1.71 -1.36 13.34
N ASP A 270 -1.54 -0.78 12.14
CA ASP A 270 -2.62 -0.58 11.18
C ASP A 270 -3.18 -1.91 10.65
N LEU A 271 -2.31 -2.89 10.38
CA LEU A 271 -2.71 -4.24 9.92
C LEU A 271 -3.46 -4.99 11.03
N THR A 272 -3.02 -4.83 12.28
CA THR A 272 -3.69 -5.40 13.46
C THR A 272 -5.09 -4.79 13.65
N ALA A 273 -5.20 -3.45 13.53
CA ALA A 273 -6.46 -2.75 13.66
C ALA A 273 -7.45 -3.11 12.53
N ALA A 274 -6.97 -3.19 11.28
CA ALA A 274 -7.78 -3.59 10.13
C ALA A 274 -8.35 -5.01 10.28
N LEU A 275 -7.51 -6.00 10.62
CA LEU A 275 -7.94 -7.39 10.84
C LEU A 275 -8.96 -7.50 11.99
N LYS A 276 -8.76 -6.78 13.10
CA LYS A 276 -9.73 -6.74 14.21
C LYS A 276 -11.05 -6.12 13.79
N SER A 277 -11.00 -5.04 13.02
CA SER A 277 -12.20 -4.37 12.49
C SER A 277 -13.01 -5.32 11.61
N MET A 278 -12.36 -6.03 10.68
CA MET A 278 -13.01 -6.99 9.77
C MET A 278 -13.74 -8.12 10.51
N LYS A 279 -13.18 -8.61 11.63
CA LYS A 279 -13.85 -9.59 12.50
C LYS A 279 -15.01 -9.01 13.28
N SER A 280 -14.91 -7.74 13.67
CA SER A 280 -15.96 -7.07 14.46
C SER A 280 -17.16 -6.62 13.63
N ASP A 281 -16.96 -6.34 12.34
CA ASP A 281 -18.02 -5.90 11.41
C ASP A 281 -18.58 -7.02 10.53
N GLY A 282 -18.07 -8.25 10.67
CA GLY A 282 -18.55 -9.43 9.96
C GLY A 282 -18.06 -9.55 8.51
N THR A 283 -17.01 -8.81 8.15
CA THR A 283 -16.31 -9.01 6.86
C THR A 283 -15.60 -10.37 6.81
N ILE A 284 -15.11 -10.87 7.96
CA ILE A 284 -14.49 -12.21 8.13
C ILE A 284 -14.91 -12.86 9.44
#